data_AF-A0AAW2E3B1-F1
#
_entry.id   AF-A0AAW2E3B1-F1
#
_cell.length_a   1.000
_cell.length_b   1.000
_cell.length_c   1.000
_cell.angle_alpha   90.00
_cell.angle_beta   90.00
_cell.angle_gamma   90.00
#
_symmetry.space_group_name_H-M   'P 1'
#
loop_
_entity.id
_entity.type
_entity.pdbx_description
1 polymer ?
#
loop_
_entity_poly.entity_id
_entity_poly.type
_entity_poly.pdbx_seq_one_letter_code
_entity_poly.pdbx_strand_id
1 'polypeptide(L)'
;MRLTEELFFSAGNYPSNSPVKFRGDSGLQDGNSTGTHDLVGGFYDSGNNIKFSFPTTYTVTLLSWTVIEYHQKYTDIGELDHVKDIIKWGSDHLLKLFVPPNATFAAPILDSQASIHNYCTFVLFPRV
;
A
#
# COMPACT_ATOMS: atom_id res chain seq x y z
N MET A 1 -1.63 -10.61 19.40
CA MET A 1 -2.28 -10.47 18.10
C MET A 1 -1.31 -9.65 17.25
N ARG A 2 -0.44 -10.31 16.46
CA ARG A 2 0.49 -9.59 15.57
C ARG A 2 -0.35 -8.95 14.47
N LEU A 3 -0.05 -7.73 14.04
CA LEU A 3 -0.82 -6.99 13.03
C LEU A 3 -0.65 -7.57 11.61
N THR A 4 -0.77 -8.89 11.45
CA THR A 4 -0.64 -9.61 10.17
C THR A 4 -1.75 -9.28 9.16
N GLU A 5 -2.73 -8.47 9.57
CA GLU A 5 -3.87 -8.03 8.78
C GLU A 5 -3.49 -6.91 7.79
N GLU A 6 -2.43 -6.14 8.02
CA GLU A 6 -2.07 -4.99 7.15
C GLU A 6 -1.35 -5.43 5.85
N LEU A 7 -0.65 -6.57 5.88
CA LEU A 7 -0.15 -7.22 4.64
C LEU A 7 -1.29 -7.73 3.75
N PHE A 8 -2.53 -7.75 4.25
CA PHE A 8 -3.71 -8.04 3.45
C PHE A 8 -4.13 -6.85 2.58
N PHE A 9 -3.65 -5.63 2.78
CA PHE A 9 -4.03 -4.54 1.87
C PHE A 9 -2.88 -4.12 0.96
N SER A 10 -1.65 -4.61 1.20
CA SER A 10 -0.48 -4.30 0.39
C SER A 10 -0.64 -4.74 -1.08
N ALA A 11 -0.45 -3.78 -2.00
CA ALA A 11 -0.36 -3.99 -3.44
C ALA A 11 1.10 -3.84 -3.90
N GLY A 12 1.48 -4.46 -5.03
CA GLY A 12 2.84 -4.42 -5.57
C GLY A 12 3.59 -5.73 -5.35
N ASN A 13 4.92 -5.63 -5.23
CA ASN A 13 5.77 -6.79 -4.96
C ASN A 13 5.56 -7.28 -3.52
N TYR A 14 5.10 -8.52 -3.39
CA TYR A 14 4.77 -9.13 -2.12
C TYR A 14 5.99 -9.85 -1.52
N PRO A 15 6.34 -9.60 -0.26
CA PRO A 15 7.49 -10.25 0.36
C PRO A 15 7.28 -11.76 0.43
N SER A 16 8.28 -12.50 -0.07
CA SER A 16 8.27 -13.97 -0.16
C SER A 16 8.18 -14.68 1.19
N ASN A 17 8.48 -13.99 2.29
CA ASN A 17 8.45 -14.47 3.68
C ASN A 17 7.19 -14.00 4.46
N SER A 18 6.12 -13.60 3.76
CA SER A 18 4.89 -13.18 4.42
C SER A 18 4.14 -14.36 5.08
N PRO A 19 3.48 -14.14 6.24
CA PRO A 19 2.58 -15.11 6.85
C PRO A 19 1.29 -15.35 6.03
N VAL A 20 0.90 -14.42 5.14
CA VAL A 20 -0.34 -14.53 4.35
C VAL A 20 -0.05 -15.29 3.06
N LYS A 21 -0.30 -16.61 3.08
CA LYS A 21 0.08 -17.54 1.99
C LYS A 21 -0.79 -17.44 0.73
N PHE A 22 -1.98 -16.87 0.84
CA PHE A 22 -2.92 -16.71 -0.29
C PHE A 22 -2.72 -15.37 -1.03
N ARG A 23 -1.65 -14.64 -0.70
CA ARG A 23 -1.29 -13.38 -1.34
C ARG A 23 0.02 -13.49 -2.11
N GLY A 24 0.07 -12.76 -3.21
CA GLY A 24 1.21 -12.67 -4.13
C GLY A 24 1.25 -11.30 -4.82
N ASP A 25 2.20 -11.16 -5.75
CA ASP A 25 2.49 -9.90 -6.43
C ASP A 25 1.28 -9.37 -7.23
N SER A 26 0.87 -8.13 -6.99
CA SER A 26 -0.32 -7.52 -7.60
C SER A 26 -0.07 -6.10 -8.09
N GLY A 27 -0.86 -5.61 -9.07
CA GLY A 27 -0.78 -4.21 -9.51
C GLY A 27 0.57 -3.80 -10.12
N LEU A 28 1.32 -4.75 -10.72
CA LEU A 28 2.67 -4.52 -11.27
C LEU A 28 2.72 -3.61 -12.49
N GLN A 29 1.56 -3.26 -13.06
CA GLN A 29 1.44 -2.38 -14.22
C GLN A 29 0.78 -1.03 -13.89
N ASP A 30 0.60 -0.72 -12.60
CA ASP A 30 -0.05 0.51 -12.17
C ASP A 30 0.82 1.73 -12.57
N GLY A 31 0.20 2.69 -13.27
CA GLY A 31 0.88 3.88 -13.82
C GLY A 31 1.35 3.74 -15.28
N ASN A 32 1.56 2.51 -15.78
CA ASN A 32 2.10 2.29 -17.13
C ASN A 32 1.15 2.72 -18.26
N SER A 33 -0.17 2.57 -18.07
CA SER A 33 -1.19 2.92 -19.07
C SER A 33 -1.42 4.42 -19.22
N THR A 34 -1.14 5.20 -18.18
CA THR A 34 -1.36 6.66 -18.16
C THR A 34 -0.11 7.46 -18.52
N GLY A 35 1.00 6.78 -18.83
CA GLY A 35 2.32 7.41 -19.04
C GLY A 35 2.85 8.11 -17.78
N THR A 36 2.22 7.86 -16.64
CA THR A 36 2.62 8.38 -15.35
C THR A 36 3.64 7.42 -14.75
N HIS A 37 4.56 7.95 -13.94
CA HIS A 37 5.67 7.19 -13.35
C HIS A 37 5.20 5.90 -12.63
N ASP A 38 6.11 4.97 -12.35
CA ASP A 38 5.80 3.72 -11.64
C ASP A 38 4.95 3.94 -10.36
N LEU A 39 3.69 3.47 -10.36
CA LEU A 39 2.76 3.52 -9.22
C LEU A 39 2.59 2.16 -8.53
N VAL A 40 3.52 1.22 -8.75
CA VAL A 40 3.51 -0.08 -8.07
C VAL A 40 3.76 0.13 -6.57
N GLY A 41 2.97 -0.53 -5.72
CA GLY A 41 3.03 -0.38 -4.27
C GLY A 41 1.70 0.10 -3.66
N GLY A 42 1.73 0.49 -2.39
CA GLY A 42 0.58 1.10 -1.69
C GLY A 42 -0.41 0.09 -1.13
N PHE A 43 -1.59 0.58 -0.79
CA PHE A 43 -2.67 -0.18 -0.17
C PHE A 43 -3.93 -0.15 -1.02
N TYR A 44 -4.61 -1.30 -1.12
CA TYR A 44 -6.00 -1.36 -1.55
C TYR A 44 -6.90 -0.81 -0.43
N ASP A 45 -7.87 0.01 -0.79
CA ASP A 45 -8.74 0.67 0.19
C ASP A 45 -9.71 -0.30 0.87
N SER A 46 -10.13 -1.35 0.15
CA SER A 46 -11.15 -2.29 0.65
C SER A 46 -11.10 -3.64 -0.09
N GLY A 47 -12.26 -4.29 -0.27
CA GLY A 47 -12.40 -5.54 -1.03
C GLY A 47 -12.34 -5.39 -2.55
N ASN A 48 -12.04 -4.19 -3.05
CA ASN A 48 -11.79 -3.93 -4.46
C ASN A 48 -10.28 -3.71 -4.67
N ASN A 49 -9.85 -3.67 -5.93
CA ASN A 49 -8.45 -3.45 -6.30
C ASN A 49 -8.16 -1.97 -6.64
N ILE A 50 -8.85 -1.04 -5.97
CA ILE A 50 -8.69 0.40 -6.15
C ILE A 50 -7.85 0.94 -4.99
N LYS A 51 -6.87 1.78 -5.31
CA LYS A 51 -6.03 2.48 -4.35
C LYS A 51 -6.49 3.92 -4.27
N PHE A 52 -7.17 4.28 -3.20
CA PHE A 52 -7.56 5.66 -2.95
C PHE A 52 -6.48 6.37 -2.13
N SER A 53 -5.96 7.48 -2.66
CA SER A 53 -4.87 8.25 -2.04
C SER A 53 -5.30 8.93 -0.74
N PHE A 54 -6.52 9.47 -0.70
CA PHE A 54 -7.06 10.18 0.46
C PHE A 54 -7.20 9.32 1.72
N PRO A 55 -7.94 8.19 1.71
CA PRO A 55 -8.04 7.31 2.88
C PRO A 55 -6.68 6.71 3.24
N THR A 56 -5.84 6.37 2.26
CA THR A 56 -4.46 5.90 2.52
C THR A 56 -3.65 6.94 3.30
N THR A 57 -3.68 8.21 2.86
CA THR A 57 -2.97 9.30 3.54
C THR A 57 -3.49 9.52 4.96
N TYR A 58 -4.81 9.46 5.15
CA TYR A 58 -5.45 9.56 6.46
C TYR A 58 -4.98 8.44 7.41
N THR A 59 -5.00 7.18 6.96
CA THR A 59 -4.57 6.03 7.76
C THR A 59 -3.08 6.11 8.11
N VAL A 60 -2.20 6.43 7.15
CA VAL A 60 -0.76 6.60 7.39
C VAL A 60 -0.48 7.73 8.39
N THR A 61 -1.24 8.83 8.33
CA THR A 61 -1.11 9.95 9.28
C THR A 61 -1.50 9.52 10.69
N LEU A 62 -2.64 8.82 10.84
CA LEU A 62 -3.08 8.32 12.13
C LEU A 62 -2.10 7.29 12.71
N LEU A 63 -1.62 6.33 11.92
CA LEU A 63 -0.61 5.36 12.36
C LEU A 63 0.68 6.04 12.79
N SER A 64 1.12 7.06 12.05
CA SER A 64 2.30 7.85 12.43
C SER A 64 2.08 8.56 13.76
N TRP A 65 0.89 9.12 13.99
CA TRP A 65 0.54 9.75 15.25
C TRP A 65 0.48 8.75 16.40
N THR A 66 -0.13 7.57 16.22
CA THR A 66 -0.18 6.57 17.30
C THR A 66 1.21 6.06 17.67
N VAL A 67 2.13 5.92 16.72
CA VAL A 67 3.53 5.55 17.00
C VAL A 67 4.23 6.65 17.82
N ILE A 68 3.98 7.93 17.53
CA ILE A 68 4.55 9.04 18.31
C ILE A 68 4.00 9.02 19.74
N GLU A 69 2.69 8.87 19.92
CA GLU A 69 2.04 8.94 21.23
C GLU A 69 2.32 7.70 22.09
N TYR A 70 2.31 6.51 21.49
CA TYR A 70 2.38 5.23 22.20
C TYR A 70 3.66 4.46 21.91
N HIS A 71 4.75 5.14 21.54
CA HIS A 71 6.04 4.52 21.18
C HIS A 71 6.45 3.42 22.16
N GLN A 72 6.47 3.72 23.47
CA GLN A 72 6.89 2.75 24.48
C GLN A 72 6.04 1.47 24.45
N LYS A 73 4.72 1.59 24.25
CA LYS A 73 3.82 0.44 24.18
C LYS A 73 4.12 -0.43 22.95
N TYR A 74 4.42 0.19 21.80
CA TYR A 74 4.82 -0.54 20.60
C TYR A 74 6.16 -1.25 20.76
N THR A 75 7.10 -0.67 21.50
CA THR A 75 8.38 -1.31 21.86
C THR A 75 8.15 -2.49 22.80
N ASP A 76 7.32 -2.32 23.83
CA ASP A 76 7.06 -3.37 24.84
C ASP A 76 6.38 -4.61 24.23
N ILE A 77 5.51 -4.42 23.23
CA ILE A 77 4.87 -5.53 22.49
C ILE A 77 5.75 -6.08 21.36
N GLY A 78 6.88 -5.44 21.04
CA GLY A 78 7.78 -5.85 19.96
C GLY A 78 7.24 -5.64 18.54
N GLU A 79 6.29 -4.72 18.34
CA GLU A 79 5.67 -4.45 17.02
C GLU A 79 6.09 -3.09 16.43
N LEU A 80 7.02 -2.38 17.09
CA LEU A 80 7.47 -1.06 16.66
C LEU A 80 8.02 -1.05 15.23
N ASP A 81 8.91 -2.00 14.90
CA ASP A 81 9.52 -2.06 13.56
C ASP A 81 8.48 -2.43 12.49
N HIS A 82 7.52 -3.28 12.84
CA HIS A 82 6.45 -3.66 11.93
C HIS A 82 5.54 -2.47 11.58
N VAL A 83 5.14 -1.66 12.56
CA VAL A 83 4.32 -0.47 12.27
C VAL A 83 5.10 0.56 11.47
N LYS A 84 6.42 0.70 11.69
CA LYS A 84 7.28 1.55 10.87
C LYS A 84 7.35 1.06 9.43
N ASP A 85 7.43 -0.25 9.19
CA ASP A 85 7.44 -0.82 7.85
C ASP A 85 6.11 -0.55 7.12
N ILE A 86 4.98 -0.63 7.82
CA ILE A 86 3.65 -0.29 7.28
C ILE A 86 3.58 1.19 6.88
N ILE A 87 3.98 2.08 7.79
CA ILE A 87 4.02 3.53 7.52
C ILE A 87 4.94 3.84 6.33
N LYS A 88 6.10 3.18 6.27
CA LYS A 88 7.05 3.31 5.17
C LYS A 88 6.42 2.87 3.84
N TRP A 89 5.75 1.73 3.81
CA TRP A 89 5.09 1.22 2.59
C TRP A 89 4.04 2.19 2.05
N GLY A 90 3.18 2.72 2.92
CA GLY A 90 2.17 3.71 2.55
C GLY A 90 2.80 5.02 2.09
N SER A 91 3.77 5.53 2.84
CA SER A 91 4.45 6.80 2.54
C SER A 91 5.23 6.73 1.23
N ASP A 92 5.93 5.62 0.96
CA ASP A 92 6.66 5.40 -0.30
C ASP A 92 5.71 5.46 -1.51
N HIS A 93 4.51 4.89 -1.39
CA HIS A 93 3.49 5.00 -2.44
C HIS A 93 2.94 6.43 -2.57
N LEU A 94 2.68 7.14 -1.47
CA LEU A 94 2.24 8.54 -1.51
C LEU A 94 3.30 9.45 -2.16
N LEU A 95 4.59 9.17 -1.95
CA LEU A 95 5.69 9.88 -2.62
C LEU A 95 5.70 9.62 -4.13
N LYS A 96 5.35 8.41 -4.58
CA LYS A 96 5.21 8.11 -6.02
C LYS A 96 4.05 8.85 -6.67
N LEU A 97 2.98 9.13 -5.92
CA LEU A 97 1.84 9.94 -6.37
C LEU A 97 2.17 11.44 -6.41
N PHE A 98 3.24 11.88 -5.74
CA PHE A 98 3.62 13.28 -5.68
C PHE A 98 4.28 13.72 -6.99
N VAL A 99 3.56 14.56 -7.75
CA VAL A 99 4.08 15.19 -8.95
C VAL A 99 4.74 16.53 -8.57
N PRO A 100 6.05 16.72 -8.82
CA PRO A 100 6.72 17.98 -8.49
C PRO A 100 6.17 19.14 -9.35
N PRO A 101 6.15 20.38 -8.81
CA PRO A 101 5.50 21.53 -9.44
C PRO A 101 6.07 21.95 -10.82
N ASN A 102 7.25 21.44 -11.20
CA ASN A 102 7.85 21.67 -12.52
C ASN A 102 7.44 20.65 -13.59
N ALA A 103 6.62 19.66 -13.25
CA ALA A 103 6.06 18.74 -14.24
C ALA A 103 4.93 19.45 -14.99
N THR A 104 5.14 19.66 -16.29
CA THR A 104 4.11 20.18 -17.19
C THR A 104 3.02 19.13 -17.36
N PHE A 105 1.84 19.40 -16.80
CA PHE A 105 0.63 18.58 -16.93
C PHE A 105 0.73 17.13 -16.39
N ALA A 106 0.51 16.97 -15.08
CA ALA A 106 -0.20 15.78 -14.61
C ALA A 106 -1.28 16.23 -13.63
N ALA A 107 -2.53 15.84 -13.90
CA ALA A 107 -3.62 16.02 -12.95
C ALA A 107 -3.27 15.28 -11.63
N PRO A 108 -3.76 15.75 -10.46
CA PRO A 108 -3.56 15.02 -9.22
C PRO A 108 -4.08 13.59 -9.39
N ILE A 109 -3.24 12.58 -9.14
CA ILE A 109 -3.65 11.18 -9.16
C ILE A 109 -4.38 10.91 -7.85
N LEU A 110 -5.71 10.96 -7.89
CA LEU A 110 -6.56 10.76 -6.72
C LEU A 110 -6.75 9.26 -6.42
N ASP A 111 -6.74 8.44 -7.45
CA ASP A 111 -6.90 7.00 -7.40
C ASP A 111 -6.06 6.30 -8.46
N SER A 112 -5.70 5.05 -8.19
CA SER A 112 -5.15 4.14 -9.19
C SER A 112 -5.81 2.77 -9.06
N GLN A 113 -6.14 2.15 -10.20
CA GLN A 113 -6.80 0.85 -10.24
C GLN A 113 -5.96 -0.13 -11.07
N ALA A 114 -5.73 -1.32 -10.50
CA ALA A 114 -5.17 -2.42 -11.27
C ALA A 114 -6.21 -2.93 -12.30
N SER A 115 -5.78 -3.10 -13.55
CA SER A 115 -6.67 -3.40 -14.70
C SER A 115 -7.70 -4.50 -14.42
N ILE A 116 -8.92 -4.19 -14.86
CA ILE A 116 -10.20 -4.90 -14.66
C ILE A 116 -10.32 -6.27 -15.32
N HIS A 117 -9.30 -6.73 -16.04
CA HIS A 117 -9.32 -8.05 -16.67
C HIS A 117 -9.13 -9.23 -15.71
N ASN A 118 -8.85 -8.99 -14.42
CA ASN A 118 -8.53 -10.03 -13.43
C ASN A 118 -9.35 -9.90 -12.12
N TYR A 119 -10.61 -9.46 -12.20
CA TYR A 119 -11.46 -9.27 -11.01
C TYR A 119 -11.67 -10.53 -10.14
N CYS A 120 -11.49 -11.73 -10.69
CA CYS A 120 -11.76 -12.97 -9.97
C CYS A 120 -10.52 -13.61 -9.32
N THR A 121 -9.33 -13.11 -9.62
CA THR A 121 -8.10 -13.90 -9.43
C THR A 121 -7.17 -13.44 -8.31
N PHE A 122 -7.29 -12.21 -7.80
CA PHE A 122 -6.30 -11.70 -6.84
C PHE A 122 -6.58 -11.97 -5.36
N VAL A 123 -7.82 -12.29 -5.00
CA VAL A 123 -8.18 -12.67 -3.61
C VAL A 123 -7.89 -14.15 -3.33
N LEU A 124 -7.46 -14.93 -4.34
CA LEU A 124 -7.53 -16.40 -4.31
C LEU A 124 -6.37 -17.14 -4.99
N PHE A 125 -5.23 -16.51 -5.26
CA PHE A 125 -4.07 -17.29 -5.70
C PHE A 125 -3.18 -17.67 -4.51
N PRO A 126 -3.27 -18.92 -4.00
CA PRO A 126 -2.13 -19.49 -3.32
C PRO A 126 -0.95 -19.49 -4.29
N ARG A 127 0.23 -19.19 -3.75
CA ARG A 127 1.51 -19.34 -4.42
C ARG A 127 1.60 -20.77 -4.98
N VAL A 128 1.40 -20.93 -6.29
CA VAL A 128 1.66 -22.20 -6.99
C VAL A 128 3.16 -22.32 -7.21
#